data_AF-A0A9W6C1F3-F1
#
_entry.id   AF-A0A9W6C1F3-F1
#
_cell.length_a   1.000
_cell.length_b   1.000
_cell.length_c   1.000
_cell.angle_alpha   90.00
_cell.angle_beta   90.00
_cell.angle_gamma   90.00
#
_symmetry.space_group_name_H-M   'P 1'
#
loop_
_entity.id
_entity.type
_entity.pdbx_description
1 polymer ?
#
loop_
_entity_poly.entity_id
_entity_poly.type
_entity_poly.pdbx_seq_one_letter_code
_entity_poly.pdbx_strand_id
1 'polypeptide(L)'
;MKSAPTTHRHPDPLHGGTLHHRSQQQQRGGMAATPPPMPPYGYADQAVPGSPTSGSFRDPAPPPPTLQATTSKILLPCREVLYALIGLPLLLWIAVVLVGTLHAEPIPDGLTRREFEHPLTWFDVHVFRVWGPLLPLAPYLVRVAAMGLRIPSSATGAGPFGGHLRLRPGVTLPLPSLAAYLLVIAVRIALYVGHVALQRSGPQGLVLVSDHLLLAASMVACFQSELVMCLSDVYKAEVLRGVDRSAGARQLAVVVALVVSMFTMVFVYSDMYCTARWYHHPTESLSALAVGALVFQAPVVVWIISRCGPWQSAPIYHALSMSARP
;
A
#
# COMPACT_ATOMS: atom_id res chain seq x y z
N MET A 1 -32.18 24.51 42.06
CA MET A 1 -33.02 23.82 41.06
C MET A 1 -32.66 22.34 41.08
N LYS A 2 -33.69 21.48 41.07
CA LYS A 2 -33.65 20.05 41.36
C LYS A 2 -32.90 19.26 40.28
N SER A 3 -31.99 18.41 40.73
CA SER A 3 -31.31 17.36 39.98
C SER A 3 -32.31 16.28 39.55
N ALA A 4 -32.32 15.94 38.26
CA ALA A 4 -33.09 14.83 37.71
C ALA A 4 -32.22 13.56 37.64
N PRO A 5 -32.74 12.38 38.00
CA PRO A 5 -32.00 11.12 37.90
C PRO A 5 -32.18 10.49 36.51
N THR A 6 -31.07 10.20 35.84
CA THR A 6 -31.03 9.42 34.60
C THR A 6 -31.12 7.94 34.91
N THR A 7 -32.13 7.30 34.35
CA THR A 7 -32.45 5.88 34.45
C THR A 7 -31.49 5.04 33.60
N HIS A 8 -30.80 4.11 34.26
CA HIS A 8 -30.06 3.01 33.62
C HIS A 8 -31.04 2.05 32.96
N ARG A 9 -30.90 1.79 31.65
CA ARG A 9 -31.50 0.65 30.96
C ARG A 9 -30.42 -0.39 30.64
N HIS A 10 -30.62 -1.59 31.16
CA HIS A 10 -29.95 -2.83 30.75
C HIS A 10 -30.39 -3.24 29.34
N PRO A 11 -29.46 -3.70 28.48
CA PRO A 11 -29.83 -4.54 27.34
C PRO A 11 -29.79 -6.03 27.72
N ASP A 12 -30.84 -6.74 27.31
CA ASP A 12 -31.02 -8.19 27.43
C ASP A 12 -30.04 -9.00 26.53
N PRO A 13 -29.63 -10.22 26.95
CA PRO A 13 -28.78 -11.09 26.15
C PRO A 13 -29.62 -11.92 25.16
N LEU A 14 -29.51 -11.61 23.86
CA LEU A 14 -30.10 -12.41 22.80
C LEU A 14 -29.26 -13.67 22.51
N HIS A 15 -29.78 -14.77 23.02
CA HIS A 15 -29.92 -16.11 22.45
C HIS A 15 -28.86 -16.61 21.44
N GLY A 16 -28.17 -17.67 21.88
CA GLY A 16 -27.35 -18.54 21.06
C GLY A 16 -28.16 -19.38 20.07
N GLY A 17 -27.66 -19.43 18.83
CA GLY A 17 -28.09 -20.36 17.80
C GLY A 17 -27.00 -21.40 17.55
N THR A 18 -27.22 -22.59 18.07
CA THR A 18 -26.45 -23.81 17.82
C THR A 18 -26.75 -24.29 16.40
N LEU A 19 -25.78 -24.24 15.49
CA LEU A 19 -25.93 -24.81 14.14
C LEU A 19 -25.21 -26.14 14.00
N HIS A 20 -26.02 -27.10 13.57
CA HIS A 20 -25.84 -28.52 13.52
C HIS A 20 -24.64 -29.04 12.72
N HIS A 21 -24.06 -30.10 13.29
CA HIS A 21 -23.38 -31.20 12.61
C HIS A 21 -24.04 -31.58 11.28
N ARG A 22 -23.26 -31.59 10.19
CA ARG A 22 -23.53 -32.39 9.00
C ARG A 22 -22.34 -33.30 8.72
N SER A 23 -22.35 -34.44 9.38
CA SER A 23 -21.70 -35.67 8.92
C SER A 23 -22.61 -36.37 7.90
N GLN A 24 -22.00 -37.31 7.17
CA GLN A 24 -22.56 -38.20 6.13
C GLN A 24 -22.54 -37.67 4.69
N GLN A 25 -22.29 -38.46 3.64
CA GLN A 25 -21.81 -39.84 3.44
C GLN A 25 -21.94 -40.09 1.94
N GLN A 26 -20.84 -40.30 1.23
CA GLN A 26 -20.81 -40.92 -0.11
C GLN A 26 -19.35 -41.33 -0.34
N GLN A 27 -18.90 -42.54 -0.01
CA GLN A 27 -19.28 -43.89 -0.45
C GLN A 27 -19.10 -44.13 -1.97
N ARG A 28 -18.15 -45.05 -2.25
CA ARG A 28 -17.99 -45.92 -3.44
C ARG A 28 -17.56 -45.22 -4.74
N GLY A 29 -16.66 -45.77 -5.55
CA GLY A 29 -15.91 -47.03 -5.59
C GLY A 29 -14.81 -46.84 -6.64
N GLY A 30 -13.70 -47.55 -6.55
CA GLY A 30 -13.52 -48.72 -7.40
C GLY A 30 -12.90 -48.35 -8.76
N MET A 31 -11.59 -48.54 -8.90
CA MET A 31 -10.97 -49.40 -9.90
C MET A 31 -9.47 -49.12 -9.96
N ALA A 32 -8.71 -50.14 -9.55
CA ALA A 32 -7.29 -50.25 -9.84
C ALA A 32 -7.11 -50.36 -11.35
N ALA A 33 -6.61 -49.29 -11.97
CA ALA A 33 -6.04 -49.36 -13.30
C ALA A 33 -4.55 -49.69 -13.17
N THR A 34 -4.22 -50.90 -13.59
CA THR A 34 -2.86 -51.37 -13.86
C THR A 34 -2.14 -50.37 -14.77
N PRO A 35 -0.90 -49.95 -14.44
CA PRO A 35 -0.11 -49.16 -15.37
C PRO A 35 0.26 -50.01 -16.59
N PRO A 36 0.23 -49.44 -17.82
CA PRO A 36 0.64 -50.15 -19.03
C PRO A 36 2.15 -50.47 -19.00
N PRO A 37 2.57 -51.56 -19.66
CA PRO A 37 3.97 -51.95 -19.76
C PRO A 37 4.78 -50.89 -20.51
N MET A 38 5.98 -50.58 -19.98
CA MET A 38 6.94 -49.71 -20.64
C MET A 38 7.37 -50.30 -21.99
N PRO A 39 7.44 -49.49 -23.07
CA PRO A 39 8.06 -49.95 -24.31
C PRO A 39 9.56 -50.22 -24.10
N PRO A 40 10.11 -51.22 -24.81
CA PRO A 40 11.48 -51.65 -24.65
C PRO A 40 12.48 -50.61 -25.18
N TYR A 41 13.57 -50.49 -24.43
CA TYR A 41 14.80 -49.82 -24.84
C TYR A 41 15.21 -50.20 -26.27
N GLY A 42 15.39 -49.18 -27.10
CA GLY A 42 15.95 -49.32 -28.44
C GLY A 42 16.21 -47.95 -29.04
N TYR A 43 17.40 -47.40 -28.82
CA TYR A 43 18.34 -47.04 -29.88
C TYR A 43 19.63 -46.53 -29.23
N ALA A 44 20.66 -47.35 -29.34
CA ALA A 44 22.04 -46.96 -29.12
C ALA A 44 22.49 -45.98 -30.22
N ASP A 45 23.27 -44.99 -29.79
CA ASP A 45 24.38 -44.39 -30.54
C ASP A 45 24.14 -44.03 -32.02
N GLN A 46 23.50 -42.88 -32.23
CA GLN A 46 23.93 -41.96 -33.29
C GLN A 46 24.34 -40.65 -32.64
N ALA A 47 25.58 -40.64 -32.14
CA ALA A 47 26.30 -39.39 -31.93
C ALA A 47 26.53 -38.76 -33.31
N VAL A 48 25.74 -37.75 -33.66
CA VAL A 48 26.03 -36.85 -34.77
C VAL A 48 27.16 -35.93 -34.29
N PRO A 49 28.41 -36.09 -34.78
CA PRO A 49 29.51 -35.22 -34.41
C PRO A 49 29.47 -34.03 -35.38
N GLY A 50 29.17 -32.83 -34.88
CA GLY A 50 29.46 -31.61 -35.63
C GLY A 50 28.32 -30.61 -35.80
N SER A 51 27.39 -30.49 -34.86
CA SER A 51 26.64 -29.24 -34.75
C SER A 51 27.30 -28.36 -33.68
N PRO A 52 28.00 -27.27 -34.07
CA PRO A 52 28.60 -26.36 -33.11
C PRO A 52 27.46 -25.68 -32.36
N THR A 53 27.21 -26.18 -31.14
CA THR A 53 26.82 -25.40 -29.96
C THR A 53 26.16 -24.07 -30.29
N SER A 54 24.96 -24.12 -30.88
CA SER A 54 23.94 -23.11 -30.64
C SER A 54 23.57 -23.28 -29.18
N GLY A 55 24.38 -22.70 -28.30
CA GLY A 55 24.12 -22.57 -26.89
C GLY A 55 22.80 -21.86 -26.75
N SER A 56 21.73 -22.64 -26.74
CA SER A 56 20.41 -22.24 -26.30
C SER A 56 20.64 -21.81 -24.85
N PHE A 57 20.95 -20.52 -24.67
CA PHE A 57 20.70 -19.77 -23.46
C PHE A 57 19.21 -19.94 -23.22
N ARG A 58 18.83 -21.06 -22.61
CA ARG A 58 17.52 -21.20 -22.00
C ARG A 58 17.55 -20.18 -20.90
N ASP A 59 16.89 -19.05 -21.16
CA ASP A 59 16.68 -18.04 -20.15
C ASP A 59 16.20 -18.75 -18.89
N PRO A 60 16.83 -18.47 -17.73
CA PRO A 60 16.47 -19.14 -16.50
C PRO A 60 14.98 -18.97 -16.26
N ALA A 61 14.28 -20.09 -16.07
CA ALA A 61 12.85 -20.08 -15.84
C ALA A 61 12.54 -19.15 -14.65
N PRO A 62 11.51 -18.30 -14.75
CA PRO A 62 11.17 -17.35 -13.71
C PRO A 62 10.87 -18.09 -12.39
N PRO A 63 11.31 -17.57 -11.23
CA PRO A 63 11.08 -18.23 -9.96
C PRO A 63 9.58 -18.30 -9.68
N PRO A 64 9.08 -19.40 -9.07
CA PRO A 64 7.67 -19.57 -8.76
C PRO A 64 7.15 -18.43 -7.87
N PRO A 65 5.87 -18.04 -8.02
CA PRO A 65 5.26 -16.94 -7.26
C PRO A 65 5.40 -17.07 -5.74
N THR A 66 5.40 -18.30 -5.22
CA THR A 66 5.57 -18.60 -3.79
C THR A 66 6.94 -18.17 -3.27
N LEU A 67 8.01 -18.32 -4.05
CA LEU A 67 9.34 -17.82 -3.68
C LEU A 67 9.39 -16.30 -3.78
N GLN A 68 8.79 -15.71 -4.82
CA GLN A 68 8.71 -14.26 -4.95
C GLN A 68 7.97 -13.60 -3.78
N ALA A 69 6.92 -14.25 -3.27
CA ALA A 69 6.15 -13.77 -2.12
C ALA A 69 6.96 -13.70 -0.81
N THR A 70 8.07 -14.42 -0.71
CA THR A 70 8.98 -14.33 0.44
C THR A 70 9.97 -13.17 0.37
N THR A 71 10.06 -12.49 -0.77
CA THR A 71 11.01 -11.39 -0.99
C THR A 71 10.43 -10.03 -0.55
N SER A 72 11.29 -9.02 -0.44
CA SER A 72 10.90 -7.63 -0.14
C SER A 72 10.45 -6.82 -1.36
N LYS A 73 10.39 -7.44 -2.55
CA LYS A 73 9.98 -6.78 -3.81
C LYS A 73 8.48 -6.50 -3.82
N ILE A 74 8.05 -5.52 -4.61
CA ILE A 74 6.61 -5.28 -4.84
C ILE A 74 6.06 -6.45 -5.65
N LEU A 75 4.98 -7.05 -5.18
CA LEU A 75 4.28 -8.14 -5.88
C LEU A 75 2.78 -7.81 -5.92
N LEU A 76 2.25 -7.58 -7.11
CA LEU A 76 0.85 -7.22 -7.33
C LEU A 76 0.21 -8.19 -8.33
N PRO A 77 -1.12 -8.37 -8.30
CA PRO A 77 -1.80 -9.34 -9.15
C PRO A 77 -1.73 -8.98 -10.64
N CYS A 78 -1.76 -7.69 -10.98
CA CYS A 78 -1.68 -7.20 -12.36
C CYS A 78 -1.23 -5.73 -12.40
N ARG A 79 -0.91 -5.24 -13.61
CA ARG A 79 -0.40 -3.86 -13.84
C ARG A 79 -1.47 -2.81 -13.62
N GLU A 80 -2.71 -3.12 -13.97
CA GLU A 80 -3.87 -2.24 -13.85
C GLU A 80 -4.07 -1.83 -12.39
N VAL A 81 -3.83 -2.75 -11.45
CA VAL A 81 -3.88 -2.47 -10.02
C VAL A 81 -2.78 -1.49 -9.61
N LEU A 82 -1.56 -1.61 -10.12
CA LEU A 82 -0.51 -0.62 -9.86
C LEU A 82 -0.92 0.76 -10.39
N TYR A 83 -1.38 0.83 -11.64
CA TYR A 83 -1.80 2.09 -12.24
C TYR A 83 -3.00 2.69 -11.53
N ALA A 84 -3.95 1.89 -11.05
CA ALA A 84 -5.06 2.37 -10.25
C ALA A 84 -4.59 2.93 -8.91
N LEU A 85 -3.71 2.20 -8.19
CA LEU A 85 -3.18 2.64 -6.90
C LEU A 85 -2.30 3.89 -6.99
N ILE A 86 -1.63 4.12 -8.11
CA ILE A 86 -0.86 5.35 -8.36
C ILE A 86 -1.76 6.47 -8.89
N GLY A 87 -2.55 6.18 -9.92
CA GLY A 87 -3.28 7.17 -10.69
C GLY A 87 -4.51 7.71 -9.96
N LEU A 88 -5.29 6.85 -9.30
CA LEU A 88 -6.55 7.27 -8.68
C LEU A 88 -6.33 8.26 -7.52
N PRO A 89 -5.40 8.01 -6.58
CA PRO A 89 -5.03 9.02 -5.57
C PRO A 89 -4.57 10.35 -6.15
N LEU A 90 -3.74 10.31 -7.20
CA LEU A 90 -3.22 11.52 -7.84
C LEU A 90 -4.34 12.32 -8.52
N LEU A 91 -5.21 11.63 -9.26
CA LEU A 91 -6.35 12.26 -9.95
C LEU A 91 -7.35 12.85 -8.96
N LEU A 92 -7.67 12.13 -7.87
CA LEU A 92 -8.55 12.64 -6.82
C LEU A 92 -7.94 13.87 -6.14
N TRP A 93 -6.65 13.84 -5.82
CA TRP A 93 -5.94 14.98 -5.26
C TRP A 93 -6.03 16.22 -6.15
N ILE A 94 -5.70 16.06 -7.44
CA ILE A 94 -5.77 17.14 -8.43
C ILE A 94 -7.20 17.66 -8.54
N ALA A 95 -8.19 16.77 -8.70
CA ALA A 95 -9.59 17.13 -8.84
C ALA A 95 -10.09 17.93 -7.62
N VAL A 96 -9.77 17.48 -6.41
CA VAL A 96 -10.15 18.13 -5.15
C VAL A 96 -9.59 19.55 -5.04
N VAL A 97 -8.31 19.74 -5.35
CA VAL A 97 -7.68 21.07 -5.33
C VAL A 97 -8.27 21.98 -6.40
N LEU A 98 -8.48 21.47 -7.62
CA LEU A 98 -9.08 22.23 -8.71
C LEU A 98 -10.52 22.62 -8.39
N VAL A 99 -11.33 21.70 -7.87
CA VAL A 99 -12.71 21.95 -7.48
C VAL A 99 -12.78 22.93 -6.31
N GLY A 100 -11.86 22.87 -5.33
CA GLY A 100 -11.76 23.88 -4.27
C GLY A 100 -11.40 25.26 -4.83
N THR A 101 -10.43 25.30 -5.76
CA THR A 101 -9.98 26.52 -6.43
C THR A 101 -11.07 27.17 -7.29
N LEU A 102 -11.86 26.38 -8.01
CA LEU A 102 -12.98 26.87 -8.83
C LEU A 102 -14.14 27.39 -7.99
N HIS A 103 -14.31 26.86 -6.78
CA HIS A 103 -15.30 27.33 -5.81
C HIS A 103 -14.73 28.37 -4.84
N ALA A 104 -13.60 28.99 -5.16
CA ALA A 104 -12.95 29.94 -4.27
C ALA A 104 -13.93 31.04 -3.83
N GLU A 105 -14.11 31.14 -2.51
CA GLU A 105 -15.04 32.07 -1.88
C GLU A 105 -14.27 32.93 -0.88
N PRO A 106 -14.53 34.25 -0.85
CA PRO A 106 -13.99 35.07 0.23
C PRO A 106 -14.58 34.62 1.57
N ILE A 107 -13.76 34.70 2.61
CA ILE A 107 -14.23 34.51 3.99
C ILE A 107 -15.28 35.60 4.29
N PRO A 108 -16.40 35.26 4.97
CA PRO A 108 -17.42 36.24 5.29
C PRO A 108 -16.87 37.47 6.01
N ASP A 109 -17.43 38.64 5.69
CA ASP A 109 -17.02 39.91 6.28
C ASP A 109 -17.11 39.86 7.82
N GLY A 110 -16.10 40.41 8.49
CA GLY A 110 -16.02 40.46 9.96
C GLY A 110 -15.40 39.23 10.62
N LEU A 111 -15.08 38.17 9.87
CA LEU A 111 -14.31 37.03 10.39
C LEU A 111 -12.87 37.05 9.87
N THR A 112 -11.92 36.79 10.76
CA THR A 112 -10.54 36.54 10.37
C THR A 112 -10.36 35.10 9.86
N ARG A 113 -9.29 34.84 9.10
CA ARG A 113 -8.86 33.48 8.70
C ARG A 113 -8.71 32.52 9.90
N ARG A 114 -8.49 33.03 11.11
CA ARG A 114 -8.34 32.19 12.31
C ARG A 114 -9.65 31.87 13.00
N GLU A 115 -10.68 32.70 12.80
CA GLU A 115 -12.00 32.56 13.42
C GLU A 115 -12.99 31.81 12.52
N PHE A 116 -12.73 31.77 11.21
CA PHE A 116 -13.55 31.01 10.29
C PHE A 116 -13.35 29.50 10.47
N GLU A 117 -14.43 28.80 10.79
CA GLU A 117 -14.49 27.34 10.95
C GLU A 117 -15.23 26.70 9.78
N HIS A 118 -14.69 25.60 9.25
CA HIS A 118 -15.31 24.72 8.27
C HIS A 118 -15.54 23.33 8.90
N PRO A 119 -16.33 22.43 8.27
CA PRO A 119 -16.65 21.12 8.85
C PRO A 119 -15.46 20.22 9.22
N LEU A 120 -14.25 20.55 8.76
CA LEU A 120 -13.02 19.81 9.00
C LEU A 120 -11.98 20.59 9.82
N THR A 121 -12.32 21.73 10.40
CA THR A 121 -11.40 22.48 11.26
C THR A 121 -10.90 21.65 12.43
N TRP A 122 -11.73 20.76 12.98
CA TRP A 122 -11.30 19.82 14.03
C TRP A 122 -10.18 18.88 13.56
N PHE A 123 -10.26 18.40 12.32
CA PHE A 123 -9.27 17.50 11.74
C PHE A 123 -7.97 18.27 11.47
N ASP A 124 -8.06 19.45 10.85
CA ASP A 124 -6.90 20.31 10.62
C ASP A 124 -6.18 20.63 11.93
N VAL A 125 -6.91 21.21 12.90
CA VAL A 125 -6.33 21.72 14.16
C VAL A 125 -5.80 20.61 15.05
N HIS A 126 -6.55 19.52 15.26
CA HIS A 126 -6.19 18.52 16.26
C HIS A 126 -5.39 17.34 15.70
N VAL A 127 -5.54 17.03 14.41
CA VAL A 127 -4.91 15.86 13.80
C VAL A 127 -3.81 16.30 12.84
N PHE A 128 -4.15 17.10 11.84
CA PHE A 128 -3.26 17.37 10.72
C PHE A 128 -2.09 18.28 11.08
N ARG A 129 -2.32 19.36 11.83
CA ARG A 129 -1.25 20.26 12.28
C ARG A 129 -0.32 19.61 13.30
N VAL A 130 -0.87 18.80 14.20
CA VAL A 130 -0.10 18.15 15.28
C VAL A 130 0.66 16.94 14.78
N TRP A 131 -0.02 16.06 14.04
CA TRP A 131 0.48 14.74 13.67
C TRP A 131 0.74 14.57 12.18
N GLY A 132 0.42 15.57 11.35
CA GLY A 132 0.50 15.50 9.89
C GLY A 132 1.69 14.72 9.37
N PRO A 133 2.95 15.15 9.58
CA PRO A 133 4.12 14.46 9.03
C PRO A 133 4.25 12.99 9.49
N LEU A 134 3.65 12.62 10.62
CA LEU A 134 3.74 11.30 11.24
C LEU A 134 2.54 10.40 10.90
N LEU A 135 1.43 10.92 10.39
CA LEU A 135 0.24 10.10 10.09
C LEU A 135 0.54 8.90 9.16
N PRO A 136 1.38 9.01 8.11
CA PRO A 136 1.70 7.87 7.25
C PRO A 136 2.54 6.81 7.96
N LEU A 137 3.21 7.15 9.07
CA LEU A 137 4.00 6.20 9.84
C LEU A 137 3.12 5.20 10.58
N ALA A 138 1.90 5.56 10.97
CA ALA A 138 1.00 4.64 11.68
C ALA A 138 0.65 3.38 10.86
N PRO A 139 0.08 3.46 9.64
CA PRO A 139 -0.18 2.28 8.82
C PRO A 139 1.10 1.55 8.42
N TYR A 140 2.20 2.28 8.18
CA TYR A 140 3.51 1.70 7.94
C TYR A 140 3.98 0.81 9.10
N LEU A 141 3.91 1.31 10.34
CA LEU A 141 4.32 0.55 11.53
C LEU A 141 3.46 -0.68 11.73
N VAL A 142 2.14 -0.58 11.52
CA VAL A 142 1.21 -1.72 11.58
C VAL A 142 1.60 -2.78 10.54
N ARG A 143 1.83 -2.37 9.28
CA ARG A 143 2.24 -3.28 8.21
C ARG A 143 3.58 -3.97 8.51
N VAL A 144 4.59 -3.20 8.90
CA VAL A 144 5.92 -3.74 9.21
C VAL A 144 5.88 -4.67 10.42
N ALA A 145 5.13 -4.32 11.47
CA ALA A 145 4.95 -5.18 12.64
C ALA A 145 4.19 -6.48 12.30
N ALA A 146 3.12 -6.39 11.51
CA ALA A 146 2.32 -7.54 11.10
C ALA A 146 3.13 -8.54 10.25
N MET A 147 3.92 -8.03 9.31
CA MET A 147 4.70 -8.88 8.40
C MET A 147 6.00 -9.36 9.06
N GLY A 148 6.55 -8.57 9.98
CA GLY A 148 7.80 -8.81 10.69
C GLY A 148 9.02 -8.50 9.83
N LEU A 149 9.99 -7.81 10.41
CA LEU A 149 11.30 -7.61 9.77
C LEU A 149 12.08 -8.92 9.79
N ARG A 150 12.28 -9.51 8.61
CA ARG A 150 13.29 -10.55 8.43
C ARG A 150 14.60 -9.86 8.08
N ILE A 151 15.54 -9.87 9.01
CA ILE A 151 16.95 -9.67 8.66
C ILE A 151 17.31 -10.92 7.84
N PRO A 152 17.72 -10.80 6.57
CA PRO A 152 18.21 -11.94 5.83
C PRO A 152 19.40 -12.50 6.61
N SER A 153 19.18 -13.61 7.33
CA SER A 153 20.29 -14.38 7.87
C SER A 153 21.10 -14.81 6.66
N SER A 154 22.27 -14.19 6.49
CA SER A 154 23.30 -14.63 5.56
C SER A 154 23.38 -16.14 5.69
N ALA A 155 23.29 -16.84 4.57
CA ALA A 155 23.17 -18.28 4.46
C ALA A 155 24.41 -19.03 5.00
N THR A 156 24.64 -18.98 6.31
CA THR A 156 25.64 -19.76 7.02
C THR A 156 24.90 -20.77 7.89
N GLY A 157 24.67 -21.95 7.32
CA GLY A 157 24.13 -23.08 8.06
C GLY A 157 23.08 -23.88 7.31
N ALA A 158 23.39 -24.33 6.08
CA ALA A 158 22.75 -25.51 5.53
C ALA A 158 23.20 -26.72 6.38
N GLY A 159 22.57 -26.89 7.54
CA GLY A 159 22.65 -28.15 8.28
C GLY A 159 22.00 -29.24 7.44
N PRO A 160 22.57 -30.46 7.38
CA PRO A 160 22.08 -31.55 6.53
C PRO A 160 20.70 -32.11 6.92
N PHE A 161 20.10 -31.63 8.01
CA PHE A 161 18.78 -32.04 8.46
C PHE A 161 17.73 -30.97 8.15
N GLY A 162 17.18 -31.04 6.93
CA GLY A 162 15.73 -31.04 6.68
C GLY A 162 14.85 -29.98 7.35
N GLY A 163 15.37 -28.80 7.69
CA GLY A 163 14.55 -27.71 8.20
C GLY A 163 13.62 -27.23 7.10
N HIS A 164 12.37 -27.68 7.09
CA HIS A 164 11.32 -27.19 6.22
C HIS A 164 11.41 -25.66 6.15
N LEU A 165 11.86 -25.13 5.01
CA LEU A 165 11.96 -23.70 4.77
C LEU A 165 10.57 -23.11 5.02
N ARG A 166 10.38 -22.48 6.19
CA ARG A 166 9.13 -21.82 6.54
C ARG A 166 8.99 -20.59 5.65
N LEU A 167 8.39 -20.80 4.48
CA LEU A 167 7.95 -19.75 3.59
C LEU A 167 6.98 -18.87 4.40
N ARG A 168 7.34 -17.61 4.56
CA ARG A 168 6.50 -16.57 5.14
C ARG A 168 6.58 -15.37 4.22
N PRO A 169 5.51 -14.57 4.13
CA PRO A 169 5.52 -13.42 3.25
C PRO A 169 6.55 -12.40 3.72
N GLY A 170 7.35 -11.90 2.77
CA GLY A 170 8.33 -10.86 3.02
C GLY A 170 7.67 -9.49 2.99
N VAL A 171 7.90 -8.67 4.02
CA VAL A 171 7.42 -7.29 4.06
C VAL A 171 7.94 -6.50 2.86
N THR A 172 7.04 -5.79 2.18
CA THR A 172 7.39 -5.04 0.97
C THR A 172 8.16 -3.78 1.35
N LEU A 173 9.41 -3.69 0.87
CA LEU A 173 10.28 -2.51 0.95
C LEU A 173 10.24 -1.74 2.28
N PRO A 174 10.42 -2.36 3.47
CA PRO A 174 10.27 -1.68 4.76
C PRO A 174 11.27 -0.53 4.93
N LEU A 175 12.57 -0.79 4.76
CA LEU A 175 13.61 0.23 4.91
C LEU A 175 13.57 1.27 3.79
N PRO A 176 13.39 0.90 2.50
CA PRO A 176 13.26 1.90 1.44
C PRO A 176 12.03 2.81 1.59
N SER A 177 10.89 2.29 2.04
CA SER A 177 9.69 3.13 2.31
C SER A 177 9.92 4.07 3.49
N LEU A 178 10.52 3.59 4.58
CA LEU A 178 10.90 4.47 5.69
C LEU A 178 11.85 5.58 5.25
N ALA A 179 12.89 5.25 4.47
CA ALA A 179 13.83 6.24 3.95
C ALA A 179 13.12 7.27 3.06
N ALA A 180 12.19 6.84 2.20
CA ALA A 180 11.38 7.75 1.40
C ALA A 180 10.52 8.68 2.27
N TYR A 181 9.89 8.16 3.33
CA TYR A 181 9.07 8.97 4.24
C TYR A 181 9.90 9.98 5.01
N LEU A 182 11.07 9.57 5.52
CA LEU A 182 12.00 10.48 6.19
C LEU A 182 12.53 11.55 5.23
N LEU A 183 12.80 11.21 3.97
CA LEU A 183 13.20 12.18 2.96
C LEU A 183 12.07 13.19 2.68
N VAL A 184 10.83 12.73 2.52
CA VAL A 184 9.67 13.60 2.34
C VAL A 184 9.50 14.56 3.53
N ILE A 185 9.64 14.06 4.76
CA ILE A 185 9.61 14.86 5.99
C ILE A 185 10.75 15.89 5.99
N ALA A 186 11.97 15.48 5.63
CA ALA A 186 13.13 16.38 5.59
C ALA A 186 12.96 17.49 4.55
N VAL A 187 12.50 17.16 3.34
CA VAL A 187 12.19 18.13 2.27
C VAL A 187 11.11 19.10 2.75
N ARG A 188 10.07 18.62 3.42
CA ARG A 188 9.03 19.47 4.01
C ARG A 188 9.60 20.44 5.06
N ILE A 189 10.44 19.96 5.98
CA ILE A 189 11.08 20.83 6.99
C ILE A 189 11.94 21.90 6.29
N ALA A 190 12.71 21.52 5.27
CA ALA A 190 13.54 22.46 4.52
C ALA A 190 12.71 23.54 3.80
N LEU A 191 11.59 23.15 3.16
CA LEU A 191 10.67 24.07 2.51
C LEU A 191 10.01 25.03 3.52
N TYR A 192 9.59 24.52 4.67
CA TYR A 192 9.00 25.33 5.74
C TYR A 192 10.01 26.34 6.32
N VAL A 193 11.23 25.89 6.63
CA VAL A 193 12.29 26.78 7.13
C VAL A 193 12.66 27.83 6.08
N GLY A 194 12.77 27.43 4.81
CA GLY A 194 13.01 28.36 3.70
C GLY A 194 11.89 29.39 3.55
N HIS A 195 10.64 28.97 3.66
CA HIS A 195 9.48 29.85 3.65
C HIS A 195 9.52 30.88 4.79
N VAL A 196 9.77 30.42 6.03
CA VAL A 196 9.88 31.31 7.20
C VAL A 196 11.06 32.28 7.07
N ALA A 197 12.20 31.83 6.54
CA ALA A 197 13.35 32.71 6.31
C ALA A 197 13.03 33.81 5.30
N LEU A 198 12.39 33.47 4.18
CA LEU A 198 12.00 34.43 3.14
C LEU A 198 10.94 35.42 3.61
N GLN A 199 9.99 34.97 4.44
CA GLN A 199 9.03 35.86 5.08
C GLN A 199 9.70 36.89 6.00
N ARG A 200 10.78 36.51 6.69
CA ARG A 200 11.53 37.42 7.59
C ARG A 200 12.44 38.40 6.83
N SER A 201 12.92 38.03 5.65
CA SER A 201 13.92 38.82 4.92
C SER A 201 13.37 39.96 4.06
N GLY A 202 12.05 40.05 3.82
CA GLY A 202 11.49 41.02 2.87
C GLY A 202 10.35 41.87 3.44
N PRO A 203 10.30 43.19 3.16
CA PRO A 203 9.20 44.07 3.59
C PRO A 203 7.85 43.72 2.96
N GLN A 204 7.84 42.91 1.89
CA GLN A 204 6.63 42.43 1.22
C GLN A 204 6.35 40.93 1.43
N GLY A 205 7.12 40.25 2.30
CA GLY A 205 6.90 38.85 2.70
C GLY A 205 6.37 37.95 1.58
N LEU A 206 7.22 37.60 0.61
CA LEU A 206 6.84 36.72 -0.51
C LEU A 206 6.25 35.40 0.03
N VAL A 207 4.93 35.25 -0.08
CA VAL A 207 4.23 33.99 0.19
C VAL A 207 4.44 33.10 -1.03
N LEU A 208 5.52 32.32 -1.00
CA LEU A 208 5.98 31.55 -2.16
C LEU A 208 4.98 30.46 -2.59
N VAL A 209 4.37 29.76 -1.62
CA VAL A 209 3.45 28.64 -1.86
C VAL A 209 2.59 28.43 -0.60
N SER A 210 1.34 28.01 -0.77
CA SER A 210 0.48 27.53 0.32
C SER A 210 1.14 26.35 1.03
N ASP A 211 1.63 26.57 2.25
CA ASP A 211 2.25 25.54 3.07
C ASP A 211 1.29 24.36 3.26
N HIS A 212 0.00 24.61 3.53
CA HIS A 212 -1.00 23.57 3.79
C HIS A 212 -1.26 22.67 2.57
N LEU A 213 -1.39 23.23 1.37
CA LEU A 213 -1.62 22.43 0.16
C LEU A 213 -0.37 21.63 -0.24
N LEU A 214 0.81 22.22 -0.08
CA LEU A 214 2.09 21.54 -0.34
C LEU A 214 2.35 20.42 0.66
N LEU A 215 2.01 20.66 1.92
CA LEU A 215 2.06 19.70 3.02
C LEU A 215 1.14 18.53 2.77
N ALA A 216 -0.09 18.78 2.34
CA ALA A 216 -1.02 17.72 1.99
C ALA A 216 -0.57 16.93 0.74
N ALA A 217 0.09 17.57 -0.23
CA ALA A 217 0.70 16.85 -1.37
C ALA A 217 1.74 15.81 -0.92
N SER A 218 2.59 16.18 0.06
CA SER A 218 3.58 15.27 0.65
C SER A 218 2.92 14.05 1.33
N MET A 219 1.78 14.29 1.99
CA MET A 219 1.00 13.26 2.68
C MET A 219 0.34 12.28 1.72
N VAL A 220 -0.26 12.81 0.64
CA VAL A 220 -0.85 11.99 -0.42
C VAL A 220 0.22 11.09 -1.03
N ALA A 221 1.44 11.60 -1.27
CA ALA A 221 2.54 10.80 -1.82
C ALA A 221 2.92 9.63 -0.88
N CYS A 222 3.06 9.89 0.42
CA CYS A 222 3.35 8.85 1.41
C CYS A 222 2.22 7.81 1.48
N PHE A 223 0.96 8.23 1.63
CA PHE A 223 -0.16 7.29 1.71
C PHE A 223 -0.34 6.50 0.41
N GLN A 224 -0.18 7.12 -0.75
CA GLN A 224 -0.24 6.44 -2.04
C GLN A 224 0.79 5.30 -2.12
N SER A 225 2.03 5.56 -1.69
CA SER A 225 3.03 4.50 -1.64
C SER A 225 2.68 3.42 -0.62
N GLU A 226 2.10 3.79 0.52
CA GLU A 226 1.67 2.84 1.55
C GLU A 226 0.52 1.95 1.07
N LEU A 227 -0.41 2.47 0.26
CA LEU A 227 -1.46 1.68 -0.39
C LEU A 227 -0.85 0.59 -1.29
N VAL A 228 0.17 0.95 -2.08
CA VAL A 228 0.92 -0.01 -2.92
C VAL A 228 1.62 -1.08 -2.09
N MET A 229 2.31 -0.67 -1.01
CA MET A 229 3.01 -1.62 -0.14
C MET A 229 2.04 -2.54 0.61
N CYS A 230 0.93 -2.01 1.13
CA CYS A 230 -0.11 -2.78 1.80
C CYS A 230 -0.74 -3.80 0.87
N LEU A 231 -1.15 -3.40 -0.35
CA LEU A 231 -1.77 -4.35 -1.27
C LEU A 231 -0.79 -5.44 -1.73
N SER A 232 0.48 -5.08 -1.93
CA SER A 232 1.55 -6.04 -2.20
C SER A 232 1.68 -7.06 -1.06
N ASP A 233 1.71 -6.60 0.19
CA ASP A 233 1.82 -7.48 1.37
C ASP A 233 0.57 -8.37 1.56
N VAL A 234 -0.64 -7.85 1.28
CA VAL A 234 -1.89 -8.63 1.25
C VAL A 234 -1.81 -9.74 0.19
N TYR A 235 -1.37 -9.42 -1.02
CA TYR A 235 -1.29 -10.39 -2.11
C TYR A 235 -0.26 -11.49 -1.79
N LYS A 236 0.90 -11.13 -1.22
CA LYS A 236 1.90 -12.11 -0.76
C LYS A 236 1.37 -13.03 0.33
N ALA A 237 0.62 -12.49 1.28
CA ALA A 237 0.00 -13.30 2.33
C ALA A 237 -1.02 -14.29 1.74
N GLU A 238 -1.81 -13.87 0.77
CA GLU A 238 -2.77 -14.75 0.07
C GLU A 238 -2.07 -15.87 -0.71
N VAL A 239 -1.01 -15.55 -1.48
CA VAL A 239 -0.21 -16.54 -2.22
C VAL A 239 0.38 -17.61 -1.30
N LEU A 240 0.71 -17.25 -0.06
CA LEU A 240 1.29 -18.16 0.93
C LEU A 240 0.28 -18.75 1.92
N ARG A 241 -1.02 -18.50 1.74
CA ARG A 241 -2.07 -18.91 2.68
C ARG A 241 -2.12 -20.42 2.92
N GLY A 242 -1.84 -21.24 1.90
CA GLY A 242 -1.79 -22.69 2.02
C GLY A 242 -0.56 -23.23 2.76
N VAL A 243 0.48 -22.40 2.96
CA VAL A 243 1.77 -22.81 3.53
C VAL A 243 2.00 -22.17 4.91
N ASP A 244 1.54 -20.94 5.12
CA ASP A 244 1.67 -20.19 6.37
C ASP A 244 0.32 -20.07 7.09
N ARG A 245 0.15 -20.83 8.19
CA ARG A 245 -1.07 -20.77 9.03
C ARG A 245 -1.33 -19.38 9.63
N SER A 246 -0.29 -18.54 9.76
CA SER A 246 -0.42 -17.17 10.26
C SER A 246 -0.79 -16.15 9.19
N ALA A 247 -0.85 -16.56 7.91
CA ALA A 247 -1.13 -15.67 6.80
C ALA A 247 -2.43 -14.87 6.98
N GLY A 248 -3.50 -15.50 7.48
CA GLY A 248 -4.79 -14.82 7.67
C GLY A 248 -4.74 -13.66 8.66
N ALA A 249 -4.08 -13.83 9.82
CA ALA A 249 -3.95 -12.76 10.81
C ALA A 249 -3.07 -11.61 10.30
N ARG A 250 -1.99 -11.93 9.58
CA ARG A 250 -1.11 -10.93 8.96
C ARG A 250 -1.84 -10.14 7.88
N GLN A 251 -2.55 -10.84 7.00
CA GLN A 251 -3.37 -10.25 5.95
C GLN A 251 -4.41 -9.31 6.54
N LEU A 252 -5.13 -9.72 7.60
CA LEU A 252 -6.10 -8.88 8.28
C LEU A 252 -5.47 -7.58 8.81
N ALA A 253 -4.32 -7.67 9.49
CA ALA A 253 -3.63 -6.48 10.01
C ALA A 253 -3.18 -5.52 8.91
N VAL A 254 -2.67 -6.03 7.78
CA VAL A 254 -2.29 -5.20 6.62
C VAL A 254 -3.52 -4.61 5.94
N VAL A 255 -4.63 -5.33 5.85
CA VAL A 255 -5.92 -4.79 5.34
C VAL A 255 -6.41 -3.65 6.24
N VAL A 256 -6.29 -3.77 7.56
CA VAL A 256 -6.62 -2.66 8.48
C VAL A 256 -5.73 -1.45 8.19
N ALA A 257 -4.42 -1.62 8.01
CA ALA A 257 -3.52 -0.52 7.65
C ALA A 257 -3.87 0.12 6.28
N LEU A 258 -4.26 -0.69 5.30
CA LEU A 258 -4.75 -0.22 4.00
C LEU A 258 -6.00 0.65 4.15
N VAL A 259 -7.01 0.15 4.88
CA VAL A 259 -8.28 0.85 5.12
C VAL A 259 -8.05 2.16 5.87
N VAL A 260 -7.24 2.16 6.93
CA VAL A 260 -6.88 3.37 7.68
C VAL A 260 -6.19 4.39 6.79
N SER A 261 -5.30 3.94 5.89
CA SER A 261 -4.63 4.83 4.92
C SER A 261 -5.65 5.47 3.97
N MET A 262 -6.59 4.68 3.42
CA MET A 262 -7.64 5.20 2.53
C MET A 262 -8.54 6.21 3.24
N PHE A 263 -9.01 5.90 4.46
CA PHE A 263 -9.83 6.85 5.23
C PHE A 263 -9.07 8.13 5.54
N THR A 264 -7.80 8.04 5.96
CA THR A 264 -6.99 9.23 6.25
C THR A 264 -6.80 10.08 5.00
N MET A 265 -6.60 9.47 3.82
CA MET A 265 -6.54 10.19 2.56
C MET A 265 -7.84 10.94 2.24
N VAL A 266 -9.02 10.35 2.51
CA VAL A 266 -10.31 11.04 2.31
C VAL A 266 -10.39 12.30 3.18
N PHE A 267 -9.95 12.24 4.43
CA PHE A 267 -9.89 13.42 5.30
C PHE A 267 -8.89 14.46 4.78
N VAL A 268 -7.69 14.03 4.36
CA VAL A 268 -6.69 14.93 3.76
C VAL A 268 -7.25 15.61 2.51
N TYR A 269 -7.91 14.88 1.60
CA TYR A 269 -8.54 15.48 0.43
C TYR A 269 -9.62 16.48 0.80
N SER A 270 -10.50 16.12 1.73
CA SER A 270 -11.58 17.00 2.12
C SER A 270 -11.04 18.28 2.79
N ASP A 271 -9.96 18.17 3.55
CA ASP A 271 -9.24 19.31 4.11
C ASP A 271 -8.57 20.18 3.04
N MET A 272 -7.96 19.58 2.02
CA MET A 272 -7.39 20.31 0.88
C MET A 272 -8.45 21.07 0.08
N TYR A 273 -9.64 20.49 -0.10
CA TYR A 273 -10.76 21.19 -0.72
C TYR A 273 -11.12 22.45 0.08
N CYS A 274 -11.29 22.32 1.40
CA CYS A 274 -11.62 23.43 2.28
C CYS A 274 -10.53 24.52 2.24
N THR A 275 -9.27 24.07 2.31
CA THR A 275 -8.07 24.91 2.26
C THR A 275 -7.99 25.71 0.96
N ALA A 276 -8.18 25.06 -0.19
CA ALA A 276 -8.16 25.71 -1.50
C ALA A 276 -9.34 26.65 -1.70
N ARG A 277 -10.52 26.33 -1.14
CA ARG A 277 -11.76 27.11 -1.30
C ARG A 277 -11.74 28.42 -0.51
N TRP A 278 -11.36 28.39 0.76
CA TRP A 278 -11.56 29.54 1.66
C TRP A 278 -10.26 30.22 2.11
N TYR A 279 -9.13 29.54 2.09
CA TYR A 279 -7.91 30.03 2.75
C TYR A 279 -6.82 30.54 1.79
N HIS A 280 -6.88 30.17 0.51
CA HIS A 280 -5.86 30.49 -0.48
C HIS A 280 -6.43 31.14 -1.74
N HIS A 281 -5.62 32.00 -2.35
CA HIS A 281 -5.94 32.56 -3.65
C HIS A 281 -5.81 31.48 -4.73
N PRO A 282 -6.65 31.46 -5.78
CA PRO A 282 -6.57 30.45 -6.84
C PRO A 282 -5.18 30.22 -7.44
N THR A 283 -4.43 31.29 -7.68
CA THR A 283 -3.07 31.18 -8.23
C THR A 283 -2.09 30.52 -7.27
N GLU A 284 -2.25 30.73 -5.96
CA GLU A 284 -1.44 30.09 -4.91
C GLU A 284 -1.77 28.60 -4.82
N SER A 285 -3.04 28.24 -4.95
CA SER A 285 -3.48 26.84 -4.97
C SER A 285 -2.95 26.09 -6.19
N LEU A 286 -2.97 26.72 -7.37
CA LEU A 286 -2.43 26.12 -8.60
C LEU A 286 -0.91 26.00 -8.57
N SER A 287 -0.20 26.99 -8.01
CA SER A 287 1.26 26.91 -7.85
C SER A 287 1.64 25.82 -6.85
N ALA A 288 0.91 25.71 -5.72
CA ALA A 288 1.10 24.64 -4.74
C ALA A 288 0.85 23.26 -5.34
N LEU A 289 -0.17 23.13 -6.18
CA LEU A 289 -0.45 21.88 -6.90
C LEU A 289 0.70 21.50 -7.83
N ALA A 290 1.20 22.42 -8.66
CA ALA A 290 2.31 22.16 -9.57
C ALA A 290 3.61 21.82 -8.82
N VAL A 291 3.96 22.60 -7.79
CA VAL A 291 5.16 22.36 -6.97
C VAL A 291 5.03 21.04 -6.21
N GLY A 292 3.87 20.75 -5.60
CA GLY A 292 3.63 19.50 -4.90
C GLY A 292 3.71 18.27 -5.81
N ALA A 293 3.23 18.40 -7.05
CA ALA A 293 3.32 17.35 -8.06
C ALA A 293 4.79 17.05 -8.42
N LEU A 294 5.59 18.09 -8.63
CA LEU A 294 7.01 17.96 -9.01
C LEU A 294 7.90 17.50 -7.86
N VAL A 295 7.69 18.03 -6.65
CA VAL A 295 8.58 17.81 -5.50
C VAL A 295 8.26 16.51 -4.78
N PHE A 296 6.97 16.14 -4.67
CA PHE A 296 6.56 14.96 -3.90
C PHE A 296 6.01 13.84 -4.76
N GLN A 297 5.02 14.12 -5.63
CA GLN A 297 4.31 13.07 -6.35
C GLN A 297 5.19 12.39 -7.41
N ALA A 298 5.80 13.15 -8.31
CA ALA A 298 6.60 12.60 -9.40
C ALA A 298 7.78 11.74 -8.89
N PRO A 299 8.58 12.18 -7.89
CA PRO A 299 9.66 11.34 -7.35
C PRO A 299 9.16 10.05 -6.72
N VAL A 300 8.05 10.08 -5.97
CA VAL A 300 7.47 8.88 -5.36
C VAL A 300 6.91 7.93 -6.42
N VAL A 301 6.23 8.45 -7.45
CA VAL A 301 5.71 7.64 -8.57
C VAL A 301 6.85 6.97 -9.33
N VAL A 302 7.88 7.73 -9.71
CA VAL A 302 9.07 7.19 -10.40
C VAL A 302 9.75 6.15 -9.51
N TRP A 303 9.88 6.41 -8.21
CA TRP A 303 10.44 5.46 -7.26
C TRP A 303 9.63 4.17 -7.22
N ILE A 304 8.30 4.21 -7.06
CA ILE A 304 7.45 3.01 -7.05
C ILE A 304 7.61 2.22 -8.37
N ILE A 305 7.50 2.90 -9.51
CA ILE A 305 7.62 2.27 -10.83
C ILE A 305 8.99 1.60 -11.00
N SER A 306 10.08 2.25 -10.57
CA SER A 306 11.44 1.68 -10.64
C SER A 306 11.64 0.45 -9.77
N ARG A 307 10.80 0.26 -8.74
CA ARG A 307 10.84 -0.88 -7.81
C ARG A 307 9.92 -2.02 -8.24
N CYS A 308 8.95 -1.74 -9.09
CA CYS A 308 8.22 -2.76 -9.83
C CYS A 308 9.15 -3.30 -10.92
N GLY A 309 9.83 -4.42 -10.65
CA GLY A 309 10.70 -5.07 -11.63
C GLY A 309 9.96 -5.40 -12.94
N PRO A 310 10.68 -5.86 -13.99
CA PRO A 310 10.04 -6.26 -15.24
C PRO A 310 8.92 -7.24 -14.92
N TRP A 311 7.68 -6.79 -15.17
CA TRP A 311 6.49 -7.57 -14.89
C TRP A 311 6.54 -8.82 -15.76
N GLN A 312 7.00 -9.91 -15.17
CA GLN A 312 6.75 -11.23 -15.69
C GLN A 312 5.26 -11.43 -15.51
N SER A 313 4.49 -11.22 -16.59
CA SER A 313 3.10 -11.61 -16.71
C SER A 313 3.04 -13.13 -16.60
N ALA A 314 3.28 -13.66 -15.41
CA ALA A 314 3.07 -15.06 -15.12
C ALA A 314 1.55 -15.24 -15.04
N PRO A 315 0.95 -16.08 -15.90
CA PRO A 315 -0.47 -16.38 -15.80
C PRO A 315 -0.70 -17.27 -14.57
N ILE A 316 -0.62 -16.69 -13.37
CA ILE A 316 -0.78 -17.39 -12.08
C ILE A 316 -2.19 -17.98 -11.97
N TYR A 317 -3.18 -17.33 -12.59
CA TYR A 317 -4.56 -17.81 -12.61
C TYR A 317 -4.74 -19.11 -13.41
N HIS A 318 -3.87 -19.40 -14.39
CA HIS A 318 -4.02 -20.61 -15.20
C HIS A 318 -3.50 -21.87 -14.50
N ALA A 319 -2.52 -21.73 -13.60
CA ALA A 319 -1.97 -22.85 -12.83
C ALA A 319 -2.80 -23.17 -11.58
N LEU A 320 -3.31 -22.15 -10.87
CA LEU A 320 -4.15 -22.37 -9.68
C LEU A 320 -5.55 -22.89 -10.03
N SER A 321 -6.11 -22.54 -11.20
CA SER A 321 -7.40 -23.10 -11.64
C SER A 321 -7.32 -24.55 -12.09
N MET A 322 -6.13 -25.07 -12.41
CA MET A 322 -5.94 -26.47 -12.83
C MET A 322 -5.65 -27.41 -11.66
N SER A 323 -5.09 -26.91 -10.55
CA SER A 323 -4.81 -27.74 -9.36
C SER A 323 -6.01 -27.88 -8.40
N ALA A 324 -7.10 -27.12 -8.60
CA ALA A 324 -8.29 -27.15 -7.75
C ALA A 324 -9.44 -28.01 -8.33
N ARG A 325 -9.20 -28.79 -9.40
CA ARG A 325 -10.13 -29.84 -9.83
C ARG A 325 -9.82 -31.10 -9.02
N PRO A 326 -10.75 -31.57 -8.16
CA PRO A 326 -10.61 -32.85 -7.45
C PRO A 326 -10.60 -34.04 -8.41
#